data_AF-A0A2G9YTS6-F1
#
_entry.id   AF-A0A2G9YTS6-F1
#
_cell.length_a   1.000
_cell.length_b   1.000
_cell.length_c   1.000
_cell.angle_alpha   90.00
_cell.angle_beta   90.00
_cell.angle_gamma   90.00
#
_symmetry.space_group_name_H-M   'P 1'
#
loop_
_entity.id
_entity.type
_entity.pdbx_description
1 polymer ?
#
loop_
_entity_poly.entity_id
_entity_poly.type
_entity_poly.pdbx_seq_one_letter_code
_entity_poly.pdbx_strand_id
1 'polypeptide(L)'
;MCISPKKVQNTQAQITESKAIAIAKATEEVKEFLKLYPDADLTAFQTGWCDMMWQVRGVYVKCGQEIDKLTWVVSYHKGEGWQPTNAVAVKLGIDAKTGEISAKYPKPEYIKNKTYCENDGECLCASCCGGCADFIYVPLIKAQSENILCYACSCATGDNCKCVNNACGGGL
;
A
#
# COMPACT_ATOMS: atom_id res chain seq x y z
N MET A 1 -6.12 -52.07 -31.64
CA MET A 1 -5.76 -51.37 -30.37
C MET A 1 -5.51 -49.91 -30.71
N CYS A 2 -6.37 -49.00 -30.27
CA CYS A 2 -6.21 -47.56 -30.49
C CYS A 2 -5.51 -46.98 -29.26
N ILE A 3 -4.29 -46.47 -29.43
CA ILE A 3 -3.56 -45.78 -28.36
C ILE A 3 -4.09 -44.35 -28.30
N SER A 4 -4.90 -44.04 -27.29
CA SER A 4 -5.29 -42.66 -27.01
C SER A 4 -4.06 -41.85 -26.60
N PRO A 5 -3.83 -40.65 -27.17
CA PRO A 5 -2.74 -39.80 -26.72
C PRO A 5 -3.05 -39.27 -25.32
N LYS A 6 -2.17 -39.57 -24.35
CA LYS A 6 -2.16 -38.93 -23.04
C LYS A 6 -1.94 -37.43 -23.24
N LYS A 7 -2.94 -36.62 -22.91
CA LYS A 7 -2.75 -35.18 -22.66
C LYS A 7 -1.77 -35.03 -21.51
N VAL A 8 -0.53 -34.65 -21.82
CA VAL A 8 0.44 -34.18 -20.83
C VAL A 8 -0.06 -32.83 -20.35
N GLN A 9 -0.84 -32.80 -19.27
CA GLN A 9 -1.12 -31.56 -18.56
C GLN A 9 0.19 -31.13 -17.90
N ASN A 10 0.86 -30.17 -18.52
CA ASN A 10 1.97 -29.45 -17.91
C ASN A 10 1.39 -28.50 -16.86
N THR A 11 1.00 -29.02 -15.69
CA THR A 11 0.71 -28.20 -14.51
C THR A 11 2.03 -27.67 -13.98
N GLN A 12 2.47 -26.55 -14.55
CA GLN A 12 3.55 -25.75 -14.00
C GLN A 12 3.15 -25.38 -12.57
N ALA A 13 3.92 -25.84 -11.58
CA ALA A 13 3.59 -25.65 -10.18
C ALA A 13 3.53 -24.16 -9.85
N GLN A 14 2.43 -23.72 -9.21
CA GLN A 14 2.30 -22.36 -8.72
C GLN A 14 3.20 -22.15 -7.50
N ILE A 15 3.65 -20.93 -7.28
CA ILE A 15 4.34 -20.57 -6.05
C ILE A 15 3.36 -20.60 -4.87
N THR A 16 3.86 -21.00 -3.70
CA THR A 16 3.08 -20.99 -2.46
C THR A 16 2.95 -19.59 -1.90
N GLU A 17 1.99 -19.40 -0.99
CA GLU A 17 1.83 -18.17 -0.20
C GLU A 17 3.14 -17.77 0.50
N SER A 18 3.79 -18.73 1.17
CA SER A 18 5.06 -18.52 1.85
C SER A 18 6.18 -18.05 0.91
N LYS A 19 6.20 -18.53 -0.33
CA LYS A 19 7.17 -18.10 -1.34
C LYS A 19 6.86 -16.69 -1.82
N ALA A 20 5.58 -16.34 -2.03
CA ALA A 20 5.18 -14.98 -2.38
C ALA A 20 5.54 -13.98 -1.28
N ILE A 21 5.27 -14.32 -0.01
CA ILE A 21 5.65 -13.51 1.15
C ILE A 21 7.18 -13.32 1.20
N ALA A 22 7.96 -14.38 0.97
CA ALA A 22 9.42 -14.29 0.98
C ALA A 22 9.95 -13.37 -0.14
N ILE A 23 9.35 -13.41 -1.33
CA ILE A 23 9.67 -12.50 -2.43
C ILE A 23 9.34 -11.06 -2.04
N ALA A 24 8.14 -10.81 -1.50
CA ALA A 24 7.72 -9.49 -1.04
C ALA A 24 8.67 -8.92 0.02
N LYS A 25 9.01 -9.71 1.04
CA LYS A 25 9.91 -9.31 2.14
C LYS A 25 11.33 -8.99 1.66
N ALA A 26 11.75 -9.52 0.51
CA ALA A 26 13.08 -9.23 -0.05
C ALA A 26 13.16 -7.85 -0.73
N THR A 27 12.03 -7.22 -1.04
CA THR A 27 11.97 -5.91 -1.72
C THR A 27 12.37 -4.75 -0.83
N GLU A 28 12.83 -3.67 -1.44
CA GLU A 28 13.22 -2.46 -0.72
C GLU A 28 12.00 -1.78 -0.08
N GLU A 29 10.88 -1.71 -0.81
CA GLU A 29 9.65 -1.07 -0.35
C GLU A 29 9.15 -1.68 0.97
N VAL A 30 9.11 -3.01 1.05
CA VAL A 30 8.71 -3.71 2.28
C VAL A 30 9.75 -3.53 3.39
N LYS A 31 11.05 -3.57 3.06
CA LYS A 31 12.10 -3.38 4.07
C LYS A 31 12.05 -1.99 4.69
N GLU A 32 11.91 -0.94 3.89
CA GLU A 32 11.81 0.43 4.41
C GLU A 32 10.50 0.63 5.19
N PHE A 33 9.38 0.10 4.69
CA PHE A 33 8.11 0.18 5.40
C PHE A 33 8.13 -0.51 6.77
N LEU A 34 8.73 -1.69 6.87
CA LEU A 34 8.86 -2.41 8.13
C LEU A 34 9.82 -1.74 9.13
N LYS A 35 10.70 -0.83 8.68
CA LYS A 35 11.46 0.03 9.61
C LYS A 35 10.54 1.08 10.26
N LEU A 36 9.59 1.62 9.50
CA LEU A 36 8.60 2.59 10.00
C LEU A 36 7.52 1.92 10.86
N TYR A 37 7.09 0.71 10.45
CA TYR A 37 6.03 -0.07 11.09
C TYR A 37 6.52 -1.50 11.37
N PRO A 38 7.34 -1.70 12.42
CA PRO A 38 7.88 -3.03 12.74
C PRO A 38 6.81 -4.03 13.18
N ASP A 39 5.65 -3.53 13.59
CA ASP A 39 4.48 -4.29 14.01
C ASP A 39 3.32 -4.20 12.98
N ALA A 40 3.67 -4.04 11.70
CA ALA A 40 2.71 -4.12 10.60
C ALA A 40 2.14 -5.55 10.48
N ASP A 41 0.84 -5.63 10.23
CA ASP A 41 0.15 -6.86 9.90
C ASP A 41 0.49 -7.30 8.47
N LEU A 42 0.43 -8.60 8.23
CA LEU A 42 0.68 -9.22 6.94
C LEU A 42 -0.57 -9.95 6.46
N THR A 43 -0.99 -9.64 5.24
CA THR A 43 -2.04 -10.37 4.52
C THR A 43 -1.51 -10.83 3.17
N ALA A 44 -1.77 -12.09 2.78
CA ALA A 44 -1.46 -12.62 1.46
C ALA A 44 -2.65 -13.42 0.91
N PHE A 45 -3.03 -13.19 -0.34
CA PHE A 45 -4.12 -13.92 -1.01
C PHE A 45 -3.91 -13.97 -2.52
N GLN A 46 -4.56 -14.92 -3.19
CA GLN A 46 -4.57 -14.99 -4.66
C GLN A 46 -5.79 -14.30 -5.24
N THR A 47 -5.61 -13.65 -6.37
CA THR A 47 -6.68 -13.07 -7.18
C THR A 47 -6.31 -13.19 -8.66
N GLY A 48 -7.31 -13.27 -9.52
CA GLY A 48 -7.12 -13.32 -10.97
C GLY A 48 -7.80 -12.17 -11.70
N TRP A 49 -8.20 -11.12 -10.97
CA TRP A 49 -9.04 -10.05 -11.52
C TRP A 49 -8.37 -8.67 -11.38
N CYS A 50 -7.78 -8.34 -10.23
CA CYS A 50 -7.15 -7.03 -10.00
C CYS A 50 -5.88 -7.14 -9.15
N ASP A 51 -4.88 -6.33 -9.48
CA ASP A 51 -3.57 -6.32 -8.84
C ASP A 51 -3.57 -5.76 -7.43
N MET A 52 -4.47 -4.81 -7.19
CA MET A 52 -4.63 -4.11 -5.95
C MET A 52 -6.09 -3.69 -5.83
N MET A 53 -6.75 -4.21 -4.80
CA MET A 53 -8.10 -3.79 -4.44
C MET A 53 -8.02 -2.68 -3.39
N TRP A 54 -8.62 -1.53 -3.68
CA TRP A 54 -8.83 -0.43 -2.73
C TRP A 54 -10.33 -0.25 -2.52
N GLN A 55 -10.85 -0.48 -1.31
CA GLN A 55 -12.27 -0.33 -1.03
C GLN A 55 -12.63 1.12 -0.70
N VAL A 56 -12.90 2.01 -1.65
CA VAL A 56 -13.26 3.40 -1.35
C VAL A 56 -14.68 3.49 -0.76
N ARG A 57 -14.79 3.99 0.49
CA ARG A 57 -15.99 4.31 1.27
C ARG A 57 -17.19 3.40 0.96
N GLY A 58 -17.06 2.13 1.34
CA GLY A 58 -18.18 1.19 1.46
C GLY A 58 -18.85 0.73 0.16
N VAL A 59 -18.46 1.22 -1.02
CA VAL A 59 -19.23 0.94 -2.25
C VAL A 59 -18.36 0.61 -3.48
N TYR A 60 -17.07 0.96 -3.54
CA TYR A 60 -16.26 0.69 -4.76
C TYR A 60 -14.89 0.09 -4.47
N VAL A 61 -14.60 -1.05 -5.10
CA VAL A 61 -13.23 -1.56 -5.26
C VAL A 61 -12.62 -0.87 -6.46
N LYS A 62 -11.65 0.03 -6.26
CA LYS A 62 -10.80 0.49 -7.34
C LYS A 62 -9.70 -0.55 -7.56
N CYS A 63 -9.65 -1.07 -8.79
CA CYS A 63 -8.53 -1.85 -9.27
C CYS A 63 -7.43 -0.89 -9.73
N GLY A 64 -6.20 -1.08 -9.25
CA GLY A 64 -5.05 -0.35 -9.78
C GLY A 64 -4.82 -0.71 -11.25
N GLN A 65 -4.88 -2.00 -11.55
CA GLN A 65 -4.76 -2.62 -12.85
C GLN A 65 -5.59 -3.92 -12.89
N GLU A 66 -6.28 -4.17 -13.99
CA GLU A 66 -6.85 -5.49 -14.25
C GLU A 66 -5.72 -6.49 -14.49
N ILE A 67 -5.79 -7.64 -13.81
CA ILE A 67 -4.88 -8.75 -14.08
C ILE A 67 -5.66 -9.85 -14.77
N ASP A 68 -5.10 -10.33 -15.88
CA ASP A 68 -5.57 -11.47 -16.66
C ASP A 68 -4.96 -12.82 -16.21
N LYS A 69 -4.16 -12.80 -15.15
CA LYS A 69 -3.35 -13.90 -14.64
C LYS A 69 -3.59 -14.08 -13.14
N LEU A 70 -3.40 -15.30 -12.67
CA LEU A 70 -3.45 -15.58 -11.24
C LEU A 70 -2.23 -14.94 -10.56
N THR A 71 -2.48 -14.10 -9.57
CA THR A 71 -1.49 -13.28 -8.90
C THR A 71 -1.67 -13.37 -7.39
N TRP A 72 -0.56 -13.50 -6.67
CA TRP A 72 -0.48 -13.29 -5.25
C TRP A 72 -0.42 -11.79 -4.96
N VAL A 73 -1.34 -11.31 -4.13
CA VAL A 73 -1.28 -9.98 -3.52
C VAL A 73 -0.73 -10.15 -2.12
N VAL A 74 0.41 -9.51 -1.84
CA VAL A 74 1.04 -9.49 -0.51
C VAL A 74 1.00 -8.06 0.01
N SER A 75 0.37 -7.87 1.16
CA SER A 75 0.17 -6.56 1.78
C SER A 75 0.74 -6.55 3.20
N TYR A 76 1.63 -5.60 3.47
CA TYR A 76 2.04 -5.21 4.82
C TYR A 76 1.30 -3.93 5.18
N HIS A 77 0.59 -3.89 6.31
CA HIS A 77 -0.25 -2.74 6.64
C HIS A 77 -0.30 -2.43 8.14
N LYS A 78 -0.63 -1.18 8.46
CA LYS A 78 -0.95 -0.74 9.82
C LYS A 78 -2.40 -0.23 9.89
N GLY A 79 -3.14 -0.69 10.90
CA GLY A 79 -4.57 -0.41 11.03
C GLY A 79 -5.42 -1.38 10.20
N GLU A 80 -6.71 -1.08 10.02
CA GLU A 80 -7.60 -1.91 9.20
C GLU A 80 -7.16 -1.90 7.73
N GLY A 81 -6.33 -2.88 7.34
CA GLY A 81 -5.62 -2.97 6.05
C GLY A 81 -6.46 -2.90 4.78
N TRP A 82 -7.79 -2.98 4.93
CA TRP A 82 -8.77 -2.96 3.84
C TRP A 82 -9.51 -1.63 3.69
N GLN A 83 -9.38 -0.70 4.65
CA GLN A 83 -10.02 0.61 4.54
C GLN A 83 -9.19 1.60 3.70
N PRO A 84 -9.82 2.32 2.76
CA PRO A 84 -9.20 3.07 1.67
C PRO A 84 -8.48 4.34 2.10
N THR A 85 -8.87 4.89 3.25
CA THR A 85 -8.44 6.22 3.68
C THR A 85 -7.46 6.19 4.84
N ASN A 86 -7.27 5.03 5.48
CA ASN A 86 -6.49 4.92 6.72
C ASN A 86 -5.52 3.72 6.75
N ALA A 87 -5.62 2.76 5.83
CA ALA A 87 -4.68 1.65 5.75
C ALA A 87 -3.36 2.12 5.12
N VAL A 88 -2.42 2.50 5.98
CA VAL A 88 -1.03 2.68 5.58
C VAL A 88 -0.48 1.31 5.23
N ALA A 89 -0.17 1.09 3.95
CA ALA A 89 0.18 -0.23 3.44
C ALA A 89 1.19 -0.19 2.29
N VAL A 90 2.07 -1.18 2.27
CA VAL A 90 2.84 -1.58 1.08
C VAL A 90 2.22 -2.85 0.51
N LYS A 91 1.94 -2.84 -0.79
CA LYS A 91 1.31 -3.93 -1.54
C LYS A 91 2.18 -4.33 -2.71
N LEU A 92 2.28 -5.64 -2.95
CA LEU A 92 2.96 -6.21 -4.11
C LEU A 92 2.06 -7.23 -4.80
N GLY A 93 1.95 -7.10 -6.12
CA GLY A 93 1.40 -8.13 -7.00
C GLY A 93 2.52 -9.03 -7.51
N ILE A 94 2.41 -10.33 -7.30
CA ILE A 94 3.41 -11.34 -7.66
C ILE A 94 2.74 -12.43 -8.50
N ASP A 95 3.20 -12.66 -9.73
CA ASP A 95 2.66 -13.69 -10.61
C ASP A 95 2.72 -15.07 -9.92
N ALA A 96 1.58 -15.75 -9.85
CA ALA A 96 1.46 -16.99 -9.08
C ALA A 96 2.19 -18.18 -9.72
N LYS A 97 2.60 -18.09 -10.98
CA LYS A 97 3.37 -19.13 -11.68
C LYS A 97 4.86 -18.85 -11.64
N THR A 98 5.28 -17.61 -11.90
CA THR A 98 6.70 -17.27 -12.08
C THR A 98 7.34 -16.70 -10.82
N GLY A 99 6.57 -16.09 -9.92
CA GLY A 99 7.09 -15.31 -8.81
C GLY A 99 7.66 -13.94 -9.22
N GLU A 100 7.41 -13.51 -10.45
CA GLU A 100 7.76 -12.17 -10.92
C GLU A 100 6.85 -11.13 -10.27
N ILE A 101 7.41 -10.00 -9.85
CA ILE A 101 6.63 -8.89 -9.30
C ILE A 101 6.03 -8.10 -10.46
N SER A 102 4.70 -8.08 -10.57
CA SER A 102 3.97 -7.38 -11.61
C SER A 102 3.48 -5.99 -11.19
N ALA A 103 3.33 -5.76 -9.88
CA ALA A 103 2.85 -4.48 -9.36
C ALA A 103 3.47 -4.16 -7.98
N LYS A 104 3.65 -2.87 -7.71
CA LYS A 104 4.13 -2.36 -6.43
C LYS A 104 3.41 -1.07 -6.06
N TYR A 105 3.08 -0.92 -4.79
CA TYR A 105 2.54 0.30 -4.23
C TYR A 105 2.90 0.48 -2.75
N PRO A 106 3.10 1.72 -2.28
CA PRO A 106 3.29 2.92 -3.09
C PRO A 106 4.67 2.91 -3.75
N LYS A 107 5.03 3.99 -4.45
CA LYS A 107 6.40 4.18 -4.93
C LYS A 107 7.37 4.32 -3.75
N PRO A 108 8.64 3.89 -3.89
CA PRO A 108 9.63 4.00 -2.81
C PRO A 108 9.78 5.42 -2.24
N GLU A 109 9.55 6.45 -3.04
CA GLU A 109 9.64 7.86 -2.65
C GLU A 109 8.67 8.21 -1.51
N TYR A 110 7.44 7.69 -1.54
CA TYR A 110 6.46 7.84 -0.46
C TYR A 110 6.90 7.19 0.85
N ILE A 111 7.78 6.18 0.81
CA ILE A 111 8.24 5.45 1.99
C ILE A 111 9.54 6.08 2.54
N LYS A 112 10.29 6.78 1.70
CA LYS A 112 11.59 7.38 2.05
C LYS A 112 11.47 8.84 2.47
N ASN A 113 10.44 9.55 1.99
CA ASN A 113 10.26 10.96 2.24
C ASN A 113 8.84 11.23 2.74
N LYS A 114 8.73 11.60 4.02
CA LYS A 114 7.48 11.87 4.74
C LYS A 114 6.59 12.97 4.16
N THR A 115 7.15 13.80 3.28
CA THR A 115 6.40 14.86 2.61
C THR A 115 6.19 14.54 1.14
N TYR A 116 6.63 13.40 0.61
CA TYR A 116 6.53 13.17 -0.83
C TYR A 116 5.07 13.08 -1.29
N CYS A 117 4.77 13.72 -2.41
CA CYS A 117 3.45 13.69 -3.01
C CYS A 117 3.54 13.83 -4.53
N GLU A 118 2.47 13.46 -5.20
CA GLU A 118 2.23 13.70 -6.62
C GLU A 118 0.99 14.57 -6.84
N ASN A 119 0.10 14.67 -5.85
CA ASN A 119 -1.05 15.57 -5.88
C ASN A 119 -1.48 16.04 -4.48
N ASP A 120 -2.26 17.12 -4.44
CA ASP A 120 -2.73 17.75 -3.20
C ASP A 120 -3.53 16.79 -2.30
N GLY A 121 -4.26 15.83 -2.88
CA GLY A 121 -5.11 14.89 -2.14
C GLY A 121 -4.34 13.85 -1.31
N GLU A 122 -3.04 13.69 -1.56
CA GLU A 122 -2.15 12.81 -0.79
C GLU A 122 -1.56 13.52 0.44
N CYS A 123 -1.59 14.85 0.44
CA CYS A 123 -1.09 15.66 1.53
C CYS A 123 -2.18 15.85 2.58
N LEU A 124 -1.95 15.27 3.74
CA LEU A 124 -2.87 15.32 4.86
C LEU A 124 -2.27 16.18 5.97
N CYS A 125 -3.09 17.07 6.54
CA CYS A 125 -2.73 17.78 7.75
C CYS A 125 -2.63 16.78 8.90
N ALA A 126 -1.40 16.58 9.40
CA ALA A 126 -1.17 15.81 10.60
C ALA A 126 -1.38 16.72 11.83
N SER A 127 -2.65 17.03 12.10
CA SER A 127 -3.11 17.91 13.20
C SER A 127 -2.50 19.32 13.21
N CYS A 128 -3.01 20.16 14.10
CA CYS A 128 -2.83 21.61 14.07
C CYS A 128 -1.45 22.10 14.58
N CYS A 129 -0.54 21.16 14.77
CA CYS A 129 0.83 21.35 15.24
C CYS A 129 1.86 20.55 14.40
N GLY A 130 1.46 19.72 13.43
CA GLY A 130 2.32 18.67 12.85
C GLY A 130 2.68 18.80 11.37
N GLY A 131 2.31 19.90 10.71
CA GLY A 131 2.61 20.14 9.29
C GLY A 131 1.86 19.21 8.34
N CYS A 132 2.23 19.27 7.06
CA CYS A 132 1.67 18.40 6.01
C CYS A 132 2.58 17.20 5.82
N ALA A 133 1.99 16.01 5.80
CA ALA A 133 2.68 14.77 5.50
C ALA A 133 1.88 13.95 4.49
N ASP A 134 2.54 13.03 3.83
CA ASP A 134 1.86 12.07 2.98
C ASP A 134 1.06 11.05 3.80
N PHE A 135 0.19 10.32 3.11
CA PHE A 135 -0.68 9.33 3.72
C PHE A 135 0.05 8.21 4.49
N ILE A 136 1.30 7.86 4.13
CA ILE A 136 2.09 6.84 4.83
C ILE A 136 2.44 7.34 6.23
N TYR A 137 2.90 8.58 6.41
CA TYR A 137 3.43 9.03 7.70
C TYR A 137 2.39 9.59 8.67
N VAL A 138 1.18 9.86 8.22
CA VAL A 138 0.11 10.46 9.04
C VAL A 138 -0.15 9.72 10.36
N PRO A 139 -0.26 8.38 10.42
CA PRO A 139 -0.49 7.68 11.69
C PRO A 139 0.66 7.86 12.71
N LEU A 140 1.91 7.96 12.25
CA LEU A 140 3.06 8.15 13.13
C LEU A 140 3.01 9.52 13.81
N ILE A 141 2.61 10.55 13.06
CA ILE A 141 2.50 11.91 13.58
C ILE A 141 1.31 12.04 14.53
N LYS A 142 0.16 11.42 14.19
CA LYS A 142 -1.02 11.40 15.08
C LYS A 142 -0.70 10.81 16.45
N ALA A 143 -0.05 9.64 16.47
CA ALA A 143 0.35 8.96 17.71
C ALA A 143 1.30 9.82 18.58
N GLN A 144 2.16 10.63 17.96
CA GLN A 144 3.02 11.58 18.70
C GLN A 144 2.22 12.77 19.24
N SER A 145 1.26 13.28 18.46
CA SER A 145 0.46 14.46 18.82
C SER A 145 -0.57 14.22 19.91
N GLU A 146 -1.07 12.99 20.10
CA GLU A 146 -1.96 12.65 21.23
C GLU A 146 -1.28 12.82 22.60
N ASN A 147 0.06 12.84 22.63
CA ASN A 147 0.85 13.15 23.82
C ASN A 147 1.17 14.65 23.98
N ILE A 148 0.84 15.49 22.99
CA ILE A 148 1.12 16.93 23.01
C ILE A 148 -0.24 17.65 23.14
N LEU A 149 -0.40 18.45 24.20
CA LEU A 149 -1.58 19.28 24.43
C LEU A 149 -1.71 20.37 23.34
N CYS A 150 -2.15 20.01 22.13
CA CYS A 150 -2.51 20.95 21.07
C CYS A 150 -3.91 21.54 21.36
N TYR A 151 -4.03 22.21 22.50
CA TYR A 151 -5.17 23.06 22.83
C TYR A 151 -5.00 24.37 22.03
N ALA A 152 -5.96 24.69 21.17
CA ALA A 152 -6.18 26.00 20.54
C ALA A 152 -5.80 26.24 19.07
N CYS A 153 -5.39 25.25 18.29
CA CYS A 153 -5.40 25.44 16.84
C CYS A 153 -6.63 24.74 16.25
N SER A 154 -7.65 25.53 15.88
CA SER A 154 -8.72 25.05 15.02
C SER A 154 -8.17 24.91 13.62
N CYS A 155 -7.74 23.71 13.23
CA CYS A 155 -7.68 23.39 11.82
C CYS A 155 -9.13 23.44 11.34
N ALA A 156 -9.54 24.58 10.77
CA ALA A 156 -10.75 24.57 9.97
C ALA A 156 -10.50 23.52 8.89
N THR A 157 -11.52 22.71 8.60
CA THR A 157 -11.44 21.50 7.76
C THR A 157 -11.15 21.79 6.27
N GLY A 158 -10.39 22.85 5.97
CA GLY A 158 -10.00 23.31 4.64
C GLY A 158 -8.59 23.93 4.53
N ASP A 159 -7.73 23.88 5.55
CA ASP A 159 -6.40 24.50 5.49
C ASP A 159 -5.36 23.67 4.70
N ASN A 160 -5.33 23.94 3.38
CA ASN A 160 -4.15 24.20 2.55
C ASN A 160 -3.00 23.19 2.44
N CYS A 161 -3.05 21.94 2.89
CA CYS A 161 -1.99 21.01 2.48
C CYS A 161 -2.02 20.80 0.96
N LYS A 162 -0.95 21.23 0.30
CA LYS A 162 -0.76 21.11 -1.14
C LYS A 162 0.52 20.37 -1.44
N CYS A 163 0.52 19.71 -2.59
CA CYS A 163 1.69 19.13 -3.15
C CYS A 163 2.40 20.17 -4.02
N VAL A 164 3.50 20.73 -3.51
CA VAL A 164 4.32 21.70 -4.24
C VAL A 164 5.71 21.12 -4.38
N ASN A 165 6.20 20.98 -5.61
CA ASN A 165 7.51 20.37 -5.91
C ASN A 165 7.68 18.98 -5.29
N ASN A 166 6.64 18.14 -5.39
CA ASN A 166 6.60 16.80 -4.80
C ASN A 166 6.81 16.79 -3.27
N ALA A 167 6.50 17.89 -2.60
CA ALA A 167 6.53 18.00 -1.15
C ALA A 167 5.20 18.55 -0.63
N CYS A 168 4.62 17.86 0.34
CA CYS A 168 3.50 18.31 1.12
C CYS A 168 3.92 19.51 1.95
N GLY A 169 3.28 20.65 1.70
CA GLY A 169 3.51 21.89 2.40
C GLY A 169 2.20 22.65 2.63
N GLY A 170 2.23 23.60 3.56
CA GLY A 170 1.13 24.55 3.71
C GLY A 170 1.05 25.44 2.47
N GLY A 171 -0.12 25.50 1.86
CA GLY A 171 -0.43 26.42 0.77
C GLY A 171 -0.34 27.85 1.29
N LEU A 172 0.58 28.61 0.71
CA LEU A 172 0.67 30.07 0.84
C LEU A 172 -0.65 30.74 0.45
#